data_AF-A0A1M5VEE2-F1
#
_entry.id   AF-A0A1M5VEE2-F1
#
_cell.length_a   1.000
_cell.length_b   1.000
_cell.length_c   1.000
_cell.angle_alpha   90.00
_cell.angle_beta   90.00
_cell.angle_gamma   90.00
#
_symmetry.space_group_name_H-M   'P 1'
#
loop_
_entity.id
_entity.type
_entity.pdbx_description
1 polymer ?
#
loop_
_entity_poly.entity_id
_entity_poly.type
_entity_poly.pdbx_seq_one_letter_code
_entity_poly.pdbx_strand_id
1 'polypeptide(L)'
;MKMNSIPFLTLIPTAAGPFDPDAFADNGNARGITWGLCHMRKSDDTGFYIARFDCDLSSYNLHPELKRDRFIMNETTYFQPYAETDNSLVKTFQEDMKKVDIDTL
;
A
#
# COMPACT_ATOMS: atom_id res chain seq x y z
N MET A 1 26.49 -8.47 13.55
CA MET A 1 25.33 -9.39 13.50
C MET A 1 24.21 -8.63 12.80
N LYS A 2 24.00 -8.84 11.49
CA LYS A 2 22.89 -8.19 10.77
C LYS A 2 21.62 -8.90 11.23
N MET A 3 20.74 -8.19 11.93
CA MET A 3 19.41 -8.70 12.21
C MET A 3 18.73 -8.91 10.86
N ASN A 4 18.29 -10.13 10.58
CA ASN A 4 17.55 -10.46 9.37
C ASN A 4 16.16 -9.82 9.47
N SER A 5 16.07 -8.53 9.18
CA SER A 5 14.83 -7.77 9.19
C SER A 5 13.94 -8.29 8.06
N ILE A 6 12.73 -8.74 8.41
CA ILE A 6 11.69 -9.01 7.42
C ILE A 6 11.29 -7.66 6.82
N PRO A 7 11.29 -7.49 5.48
CA PRO A 7 10.90 -6.23 4.87
C PRO A 7 9.41 -5.98 5.11
N PHE A 8 9.08 -4.78 5.60
CA PHE A 8 7.71 -4.27 5.63
C PHE A 8 7.49 -3.41 4.39
N LEU A 9 6.45 -3.71 3.62
CA LEU A 9 6.10 -3.01 2.39
C LEU A 9 4.79 -2.24 2.57
N THR A 10 4.72 -1.04 2.01
CA THR A 10 3.54 -0.16 2.05
C THR A 10 3.04 0.07 0.62
N LEU A 11 1.73 0.30 0.43
CA LEU A 11 1.10 0.55 -0.88
C LEU A 11 1.33 -0.58 -1.91
N ILE A 12 1.07 -1.82 -1.51
CA ILE A 12 1.27 -2.99 -2.37
C ILE A 12 0.23 -2.99 -3.52
N PRO A 13 0.63 -3.30 -4.77
CA PRO A 13 -0.31 -3.42 -5.88
C PRO A 13 -1.38 -4.49 -5.64
N THR A 14 -2.64 -4.14 -5.88
CA THR A 14 -3.77 -5.08 -5.73
C THR A 14 -3.84 -6.02 -6.95
N ALA A 15 -3.90 -7.33 -6.68
CA ALA A 15 -3.90 -8.38 -7.72
C ALA A 15 -2.77 -8.22 -8.74
N ALA A 16 -1.55 -8.10 -8.23
CA ALA A 16 -0.37 -7.91 -9.07
C ALA A 16 -0.10 -9.13 -9.98
N GLY A 17 0.03 -8.85 -11.27
CA GLY A 17 0.62 -9.73 -12.28
C GLY A 17 2.01 -9.21 -12.65
N PRO A 18 3.07 -9.61 -11.91
CA PRO A 18 4.43 -9.19 -12.19
C PRO A 18 4.93 -9.75 -13.52
N PHE A 19 5.78 -8.97 -14.21
CA PHE A 19 6.58 -9.50 -15.29
C PHE A 19 7.80 -10.22 -14.69
N ASP A 20 7.83 -11.54 -14.83
CA ASP A 20 8.97 -12.37 -14.44
C ASP A 20 9.53 -13.08 -15.70
N PRO A 21 10.74 -12.69 -16.17
CA PRO A 21 11.35 -13.27 -17.36
C PRO A 21 11.75 -14.74 -17.17
N ASP A 22 11.94 -15.17 -15.92
CA ASP A 22 12.38 -16.52 -15.57
C ASP A 22 11.22 -17.40 -15.05
N ALA A 23 9.97 -16.91 -15.09
CA ALA A 23 8.79 -17.58 -14.53
C ALA A 23 8.60 -19.03 -15.01
N PHE A 24 9.03 -19.31 -16.23
CA PHE A 24 8.93 -20.63 -16.87
C PHE A 24 10.30 -21.24 -17.20
N ALA A 25 11.39 -20.63 -16.72
CA ALA A 25 12.74 -21.10 -16.94
C ALA A 25 13.22 -21.93 -15.74
N ASP A 26 13.62 -23.18 -15.99
CA ASP A 26 14.18 -24.06 -14.97
C ASP A 26 15.70 -23.83 -14.80
N ASN A 27 16.09 -22.57 -14.58
CA ASN A 27 17.50 -22.16 -14.50
C ASN A 27 18.04 -22.14 -13.06
N GLY A 28 17.20 -22.38 -12.05
CA GLY A 28 17.55 -22.39 -10.63
C GLY A 28 18.03 -21.04 -10.07
N ASN A 29 17.91 -19.94 -10.83
CA ASN A 29 18.43 -18.63 -10.47
C ASN A 29 17.47 -17.52 -10.91
N ALA A 30 16.38 -17.36 -10.17
CA ALA A 30 15.39 -16.32 -10.42
C ALA A 30 15.97 -14.91 -10.16
N ARG A 31 15.77 -13.99 -11.11
CA ARG A 31 16.30 -12.62 -11.04
C ARG A 31 15.43 -11.66 -10.23
N GLY A 32 14.23 -12.09 -9.86
CA GLY A 32 13.23 -11.25 -9.19
C GLY A 32 12.46 -10.35 -10.15
N ILE A 33 11.65 -9.45 -9.60
CA ILE A 33 10.67 -8.64 -10.34
C ILE A 33 10.97 -7.15 -10.21
N THR A 34 10.71 -6.40 -11.29
CA THR A 34 10.96 -4.94 -11.34
C THR A 34 9.74 -4.13 -11.78
N TRP A 35 8.77 -4.77 -12.42
CA TRP A 35 7.52 -4.13 -12.82
C TRP A 35 6.43 -5.16 -13.09
N GLY A 36 5.20 -4.69 -13.26
CA GLY A 36 4.07 -5.53 -13.64
C GLY A 36 2.79 -4.73 -13.83
N LEU A 37 1.68 -5.46 -13.96
CA LEU A 37 0.34 -4.88 -14.03
C LEU A 37 -0.45 -5.20 -12.76
N CYS A 38 -1.35 -4.30 -12.38
CA CYS A 38 -2.27 -4.48 -11.27
C CYS A 38 -3.63 -3.88 -11.62
N HIS A 39 -4.62 -4.11 -10.78
CA HIS A 39 -5.90 -3.43 -10.91
C HIS A 39 -6.09 -2.36 -9.83
N MET A 40 -6.86 -1.33 -10.16
CA MET A 40 -7.33 -0.33 -9.21
C MET A 40 -8.84 -0.20 -9.38
N ARG A 41 -9.59 -0.34 -8.29
CA ARG A 41 -11.04 -0.22 -8.32
C ARG A 41 -11.42 1.24 -8.62
N LYS A 42 -12.39 1.44 -9.51
CA LYS A 42 -12.95 2.76 -9.75
C LYS A 42 -13.74 3.24 -8.53
N SER A 43 -13.75 4.55 -8.29
CA SER A 43 -14.49 5.14 -7.17
C SER A 43 -16.00 5.00 -7.29
N ASP A 44 -16.52 4.86 -8.51
CA ASP A 44 -17.95 4.69 -8.82
C ASP A 44 -18.43 3.23 -8.79
N ASP A 45 -17.55 2.31 -8.39
CA ASP A 45 -17.78 0.88 -8.34
C ASP A 45 -18.15 0.19 -9.66
N THR A 46 -17.96 0.85 -10.80
CA THR A 46 -18.36 0.31 -12.12
C THR A 46 -17.35 -0.67 -12.71
N GLY A 47 -16.21 -0.89 -12.03
CA GLY A 47 -15.17 -1.81 -12.46
C GLY A 47 -13.79 -1.39 -12.02
N PHE A 48 -12.79 -1.69 -12.86
CA PHE A 48 -11.38 -1.53 -12.54
C PHE A 48 -10.62 -0.83 -13.67
N TYR A 49 -9.59 -0.08 -13.29
CA TYR A 49 -8.51 0.32 -14.18
C TYR A 49 -7.40 -0.73 -14.12
N ILE A 50 -6.71 -0.94 -15.24
CA ILE A 50 -5.43 -1.63 -15.27
C ILE A 50 -4.33 -0.59 -15.19
N ALA A 51 -3.43 -0.76 -14.22
CA ALA A 51 -2.30 0.12 -14.00
C ALA A 51 -0.99 -0.66 -14.03
N ARG A 52 0.08 0.05 -14.35
CA ARG A 52 1.45 -0.44 -14.22
C ARG A 52 1.97 -0.10 -12.82
N PHE A 53 2.70 -1.03 -12.21
CA PHE A 53 3.53 -0.76 -11.05
C PHE A 53 5.00 -1.03 -11.39
N ASP A 54 5.90 -0.31 -10.74
CA ASP A 54 7.34 -0.49 -10.80
C ASP A 54 7.87 -0.67 -9.36
N CYS A 55 8.84 -1.55 -9.17
CA CYS A 55 9.42 -1.89 -7.88
C CYS A 55 10.89 -2.34 -8.02
N ASP A 56 11.59 -2.49 -6.90
CA ASP A 56 12.92 -3.11 -6.88
C ASP A 56 12.94 -4.32 -5.94
N LEU A 57 12.42 -5.44 -6.46
CA LEU A 57 12.49 -6.76 -5.84
C LEU A 57 13.39 -7.69 -6.67
N SER A 58 14.41 -7.12 -7.32
CA SER A 58 15.39 -7.84 -8.12
C SER A 58 16.73 -7.92 -7.39
N SER A 59 17.48 -9.00 -7.65
CA SER A 59 18.85 -9.15 -7.18
C SER A 59 19.88 -8.42 -8.05
N TYR A 60 19.48 -7.95 -9.24
CA TYR A 60 20.38 -7.36 -10.25
C TYR A 60 20.17 -5.87 -10.45
N ASN A 61 18.92 -5.41 -10.40
CA ASN A 61 18.62 -3.99 -10.48
C ASN A 61 18.77 -3.35 -9.10
N LEU A 62 19.41 -2.20 -9.07
CA LEU A 62 19.61 -1.41 -7.87
C LEU A 62 19.02 -0.04 -8.16
N HIS A 63 17.77 0.14 -7.75
CA HIS A 63 17.07 1.41 -7.75
C HIS A 63 16.92 1.87 -6.29
N PRO A 64 17.96 2.49 -5.67
CA PRO A 64 17.89 2.93 -4.27
C PRO A 64 16.70 3.86 -3.99
N GLU A 65 16.26 4.60 -5.00
CA GLU A 65 15.09 5.47 -4.95
C GLU A 65 13.78 4.74 -4.63
N LEU A 66 13.69 3.44 -4.96
CA LEU A 66 12.55 2.56 -4.67
C LEU A 66 12.68 1.84 -3.33
N LYS A 67 13.77 2.07 -2.57
CA LYS A 67 14.03 1.45 -1.25
C LYS A 67 13.86 2.42 -0.09
N ARG A 68 13.25 3.58 -0.34
CA ARG A 68 12.93 4.55 0.72
C ARG A 68 11.83 3.97 1.61
N ASP A 69 12.03 4.08 2.91
CA ASP A 69 11.11 3.63 3.96
C ASP A 69 9.89 4.54 4.11
N ARG A 70 10.07 5.83 3.81
CA ARG A 70 9.07 6.87 4.02
C ARG A 70 8.31 7.18 2.75
N PHE A 71 7.02 6.86 2.76
CA PHE A 71 6.05 7.39 1.82
C PHE A 71 5.39 8.65 2.41
N ILE A 72 5.43 9.78 1.69
CA ILE A 72 4.80 11.04 2.13
C ILE A 72 3.57 11.30 1.27
N MET A 73 2.39 11.29 1.90
CA MET A 73 1.13 11.76 1.29
C MET A 73 1.02 13.28 1.43
N ASN A 74 0.33 13.93 0.49
CA ASN A 74 -0.01 15.35 0.65
C ASN A 74 -1.24 15.50 1.57
N GLU A 75 -1.51 16.74 1.99
CA GLU A 75 -2.64 17.05 2.89
C GLU A 75 -3.99 16.58 2.33
N THR A 76 -4.22 16.75 1.03
CA THR A 76 -5.48 16.33 0.39
C THR A 76 -5.70 14.83 0.46
N THR A 77 -4.64 14.02 0.38
CA THR A 77 -4.74 12.56 0.54
C THR A 77 -4.94 12.18 2.01
N TYR A 78 -4.30 12.89 2.96
CA TYR A 78 -4.54 12.65 4.39
C TYR A 78 -5.97 13.00 4.81
N PHE A 79 -6.46 14.14 4.35
CA PHE A 79 -7.81 14.66 4.64
C PHE A 79 -8.78 14.38 3.50
N GLN A 80 -8.69 13.19 2.91
CA GLN A 80 -9.57 12.81 1.81
C GLN A 80 -11.05 12.85 2.26
N PRO A 81 -11.95 13.57 1.54
CA PRO A 81 -13.34 13.71 1.96
C PRO A 81 -14.12 12.39 2.01
N TYR A 82 -13.68 11.39 1.25
CA TYR A 82 -14.36 10.10 1.16
C TYR A 82 -13.96 9.11 2.27
N ALA A 83 -12.95 9.42 3.09
CA ALA A 83 -12.62 8.64 4.28
C ALA A 83 -13.50 9.06 5.47
N GLU A 84 -14.80 9.23 5.23
CA GLU A 84 -15.77 9.41 6.31
C GLU A 84 -15.98 8.06 6.99
N THR A 85 -15.83 8.07 8.31
CA THR A 85 -16.22 6.94 9.15
C THR A 85 -17.75 6.85 9.13
N ASP A 86 -18.31 5.65 9.27
CA ASP A 86 -19.76 5.46 9.38
C ASP A 86 -20.36 6.46 10.39
N ASN A 87 -21.37 7.22 9.96
CA ASN A 87 -22.02 8.25 10.77
C ASN A 87 -22.53 7.71 12.13
N SER A 88 -22.89 6.43 12.20
CA SER A 88 -23.27 5.78 13.46
C SER A 88 -22.11 5.71 14.45
N LEU A 89 -20.91 5.34 13.99
CA LEU A 89 -19.69 5.30 14.79
C LEU A 89 -19.25 6.70 15.19
N VAL A 90 -19.37 7.69 14.29
CA VAL A 90 -19.08 9.10 14.62
C VAL A 90 -19.94 9.57 15.78
N LYS A 91 -21.23 9.24 15.78
CA LYS A 91 -22.14 9.59 16.87
C LYS A 91 -21.73 8.90 18.17
N THR A 92 -21.38 7.61 18.12
CA THR A 92 -20.87 6.88 19.29
C THR A 92 -19.61 7.53 19.86
N PHE A 93 -18.63 7.88 19.02
CA PHE A 93 -17.41 8.55 19.48
C PHE A 93 -17.70 9.91 20.11
N GLN A 94 -18.65 10.68 19.57
CA GLN A 94 -19.06 11.95 20.18
C GLN A 94 -19.75 11.77 21.53
N GLU A 95 -20.56 10.72 21.69
CA GLU A 95 -21.19 10.38 22.97
C GLU A 95 -20.16 9.90 24.01
N ASP A 96 -19.17 9.12 23.58
CA ASP A 96 -18.11 8.63 24.46
C ASP A 96 -17.13 9.75 24.86
N MET A 97 -16.75 10.64 23.94
CA MET A 97 -15.98 11.84 24.26
C MET A 97 -16.69 12.69 25.31
N LYS A 98 -18.01 12.90 25.16
CA LYS A 98 -18.81 13.64 26.16
C LYS A 98 -18.84 12.97 27.53
N LYS A 99 -18.64 11.65 27.64
CA LYS A 99 -18.58 10.93 28.92
C LYS A 99 -17.20 11.01 29.56
N VAL A 100 -16.13 10.94 28.75
CA VAL A 100 -14.75 10.96 29.23
C VAL A 100 -14.27 12.38 29.56
N ASP A 101 -14.72 13.39 28.82
CA ASP A 101 -14.37 14.79 29.07
C ASP A 101 -14.96 15.33 30.40
N ILE A 102 -15.97 14.66 30.97
CA ILE A 102 -16.50 14.99 32.31
C ILE A 102 -15.60 14.45 33.43
N ASP A 103 -14.82 13.40 33.17
CA ASP A 103 -13.92 12.76 34.15
C ASP A 103 -12.52 13.39 34.16
N THR A 104 -12.27 14.40 33.32
CA THR A 104 -10.97 15.09 33.19
C THR A 104 -10.97 16.50 33.82
N LEU A 105 -12.06 16.89 34.50
CA LEU A 105 -12.21 18.14 35.26
C LEU A 105 -12.21 17.93 36.77
#